data_AF-A0A8T1ZSN2-F1
#
_entry.id   AF-A0A8T1ZSN2-F1
#
_cell.length_a   1.000
_cell.length_b   1.000
_cell.length_c   1.000
_cell.angle_alpha   90.00
_cell.angle_beta   90.00
_cell.angle_gamma   90.00
#
_symmetry.space_group_name_H-M   'P 1'
#
loop_
_entity.id
_entity.type
_entity.pdbx_description
1 polymer ?
#
loop_
_entity_poly.entity_id
_entity_poly.type
_entity_poly.pdbx_seq_one_letter_code
_entity_poly.pdbx_strand_id
1 'polypeptide(L)'
;MGSRKNPIHEGKFPVGTKVQAVFSDDGEWYDATIEAHTANGYFVAYDEWGNKEEVDPENVRPIEQNAIVEAERLAQATKNALKRKIEQAASSDYQTKTLPAKLKIDPNDPEDVKIAKRKKIHAFKSKARFEQLEVVQNKKQNDWQQFQTTKAKTKKVGFFTGRKKESIFKSPEDPFGKVGVTGSGKGLTDFQKREKHLHLKSGNGEGTDE
;
A
#
# COMPACT_ATOMS: atom_id res chain seq x y z
N MET A 1 45.58 -18.03 -44.89
CA MET A 1 45.15 -19.12 -43.99
C MET A 1 43.67 -18.95 -43.70
N GLY A 2 42.82 -19.74 -44.36
CA GLY A 2 41.40 -19.89 -43.99
C GLY A 2 41.22 -21.13 -43.12
N SER A 3 40.46 -21.00 -42.02
CA SER A 3 39.86 -22.04 -41.15
C SER A 3 39.82 -21.51 -39.71
N ARG A 4 38.74 -21.50 -38.93
CA ARG A 4 37.40 -22.10 -39.06
C ARG A 4 36.43 -21.16 -38.33
N LYS A 5 35.32 -20.76 -38.95
CA LYS A 5 34.16 -20.31 -38.18
C LYS A 5 33.56 -21.58 -37.58
N ASN A 6 33.93 -21.89 -36.34
CA ASN A 6 33.20 -22.88 -35.56
C ASN A 6 31.73 -22.42 -35.52
N PRO A 7 30.75 -23.31 -35.71
CA PRO A 7 29.36 -22.95 -35.47
C PRO A 7 29.25 -22.71 -33.97
N ILE A 8 29.44 -21.46 -33.56
CA ILE A 8 29.00 -20.99 -32.25
C ILE A 8 27.51 -21.35 -32.23
N HIS A 9 27.03 -22.02 -31.18
CA HIS A 9 25.61 -22.28 -30.97
C HIS A 9 24.92 -20.92 -30.71
N GLU A 10 24.86 -20.09 -31.76
CA GLU A 10 24.28 -18.77 -31.80
C GLU A 10 22.78 -18.94 -31.69
N GLY A 11 22.24 -18.72 -30.48
CA GLY A 11 20.90 -18.13 -30.41
C GLY A 11 19.91 -18.71 -29.41
N LYS A 12 20.25 -19.67 -28.54
CA LYS A 12 19.29 -20.04 -27.46
C LYS A 12 19.44 -19.16 -26.22
N PHE A 13 20.65 -19.03 -25.67
CA PHE A 13 20.85 -18.30 -24.41
C PHE A 13 22.18 -17.53 -24.38
N PRO A 14 22.19 -16.22 -24.09
CA PRO A 14 23.43 -15.46 -23.94
C PRO A 14 24.17 -15.79 -22.63
N VAL A 15 25.48 -15.56 -22.62
CA VAL A 15 26.31 -15.67 -21.40
C VAL A 15 25.76 -14.75 -20.30
N GLY A 16 25.66 -15.27 -19.09
CA GLY A 16 25.07 -14.61 -17.93
C GLY A 16 23.57 -14.88 -17.72
N THR A 17 22.93 -15.66 -18.60
CA THR A 17 21.51 -16.03 -18.45
C THR A 17 21.35 -17.18 -17.47
N LYS A 18 20.37 -17.08 -16.57
CA LYS A 18 19.96 -18.20 -15.71
C LYS A 18 19.10 -19.19 -16.50
N VAL A 19 19.51 -20.44 -16.52
CA VAL A 19 18.92 -21.57 -17.25
C VAL A 19 18.84 -22.78 -16.32
N GLN A 20 18.11 -23.82 -16.71
CA GLN A 20 18.25 -25.12 -16.06
C GLN A 20 19.10 -26.02 -16.95
N ALA A 21 20.06 -26.71 -16.36
CA ALA A 21 20.92 -27.68 -17.04
C ALA A 21 20.85 -29.04 -16.35
N VAL A 22 20.96 -30.11 -17.12
CA VAL A 22 21.07 -31.48 -16.59
C VAL A 22 22.45 -31.69 -15.98
N PHE A 23 22.53 -32.25 -14.78
CA PHE A 23 23.81 -32.61 -14.14
C PHE A 23 24.23 -34.04 -14.51
N SER A 24 25.51 -34.24 -14.83
CA SER A 24 25.99 -35.53 -15.39
C SER A 24 26.00 -36.69 -14.42
N ASP A 25 26.03 -36.44 -13.10
CA ASP A 25 26.15 -37.49 -12.08
C ASP A 25 24.79 -38.18 -11.80
N ASP A 26 23.69 -37.42 -11.86
CA ASP A 26 22.34 -37.89 -11.51
C ASP A 26 21.32 -37.76 -12.65
N GLY A 27 21.61 -36.97 -13.69
CA GLY A 27 20.70 -36.73 -14.80
C GLY A 27 19.51 -35.81 -14.46
N GLU A 28 19.57 -35.10 -13.33
CA GLU A 28 18.50 -34.20 -12.87
C GLU A 28 18.72 -32.76 -13.33
N TRP A 29 17.64 -31.96 -13.40
CA TRP A 29 17.69 -30.56 -13.84
C TRP A 29 17.92 -29.60 -12.68
N TYR A 30 18.99 -28.81 -12.76
CA TYR A 30 19.34 -27.82 -11.75
C TYR A 30 19.47 -26.42 -12.31
N ASP A 31 19.23 -25.41 -11.47
CA ASP A 31 19.42 -24.02 -11.81
C ASP A 31 20.92 -23.72 -12.01
N ALA A 32 21.26 -23.18 -13.17
CA ALA A 32 22.62 -22.89 -13.57
C ALA A 32 22.70 -21.56 -14.35
N THR A 33 23.87 -20.94 -14.32
CA THR A 33 24.17 -19.71 -15.06
C THR A 33 25.16 -20.01 -16.18
N ILE A 34 24.87 -19.57 -17.41
CA ILE A 34 25.79 -19.76 -18.55
C ILE A 34 27.01 -18.86 -18.38
N GLU A 35 28.21 -19.43 -18.28
CA GLU A 35 29.46 -18.68 -18.19
C GLU A 35 30.15 -18.49 -19.54
N ALA A 36 30.08 -19.48 -20.44
CA ALA A 36 30.69 -19.39 -21.75
C ALA A 36 29.99 -20.29 -22.78
N HIS A 37 30.21 -20.00 -24.06
CA HIS A 37 29.79 -20.85 -25.17
C HIS A 37 31.00 -21.67 -25.64
N THR A 38 30.84 -22.99 -25.69
CA THR A 38 31.87 -23.91 -26.16
C THR A 38 31.49 -24.45 -27.54
N ALA A 39 32.42 -25.12 -28.22
CA ALA A 39 32.16 -25.68 -29.55
C ALA A 39 31.09 -26.80 -29.52
N ASN A 40 31.01 -27.54 -28.42
CA ASN A 40 30.08 -28.67 -28.28
C ASN A 40 28.79 -28.29 -27.52
N GLY A 41 28.82 -27.26 -26.68
CA GLY A 41 27.63 -26.85 -25.92
C GLY A 41 27.78 -25.56 -25.12
N TYR A 42 27.27 -25.57 -23.90
CA TYR A 42 27.32 -24.43 -22.98
C TYR A 42 28.15 -24.78 -21.75
N PHE A 43 29.05 -23.87 -21.36
CA PHE A 43 29.72 -23.96 -20.07
C PHE A 43 28.82 -23.30 -19.03
N VAL A 44 28.25 -24.10 -18.13
CA VAL A 44 27.29 -23.66 -17.11
C VAL A 44 27.88 -23.81 -15.71
N ALA A 45 27.54 -22.88 -14.82
CA ALA A 45 27.86 -22.94 -13.40
C ALA A 45 26.57 -23.15 -12.59
N TYR A 46 26.48 -24.24 -11.83
CA TYR A 46 25.30 -24.55 -11.01
C TYR A 46 25.22 -23.62 -9.80
N ASP A 47 24.07 -22.98 -9.60
CA ASP A 47 23.89 -21.93 -8.59
C ASP A 47 23.95 -22.48 -7.14
N GLU A 48 23.59 -23.75 -6.91
CA GLU A 48 23.54 -24.36 -5.58
C GLU A 48 24.92 -24.80 -5.05
N TRP A 49 25.82 -25.24 -5.94
CA TRP A 49 27.12 -25.83 -5.55
C TRP A 49 28.34 -25.11 -6.14
N GLY A 50 28.15 -24.25 -7.14
CA GLY A 50 29.23 -23.56 -7.84
C GLY A 50 30.08 -24.47 -8.75
N ASN A 51 29.67 -25.72 -8.95
CA ASN A 51 30.30 -26.64 -9.89
C ASN A 51 30.08 -26.14 -11.32
N LYS A 52 31.08 -26.34 -12.17
CA LYS A 52 31.08 -25.88 -13.56
C LYS A 52 31.26 -27.04 -14.50
N GLU A 53 30.41 -27.12 -15.50
CA GLU A 53 30.39 -28.24 -16.42
C GLU A 53 30.05 -27.78 -17.85
N GLU A 54 30.57 -28.51 -18.83
CA GLU A 54 30.18 -28.36 -20.23
C GLU A 54 29.00 -29.29 -20.53
N VAL A 55 27.85 -28.69 -20.81
CA VAL A 55 26.57 -29.40 -21.01
C VAL A 55 26.09 -29.17 -22.45
N ASP A 56 25.56 -30.24 -23.07
CA ASP A 56 25.01 -30.18 -24.42
C ASP A 56 23.80 -29.23 -24.52
N PRO A 57 23.58 -28.54 -25.65
CA PRO A 57 22.45 -27.62 -25.85
C PRO A 57 21.06 -28.25 -25.70
N GLU A 58 20.95 -29.57 -25.83
CA GLU A 58 19.70 -30.33 -25.62
C GLU A 58 19.37 -30.48 -24.13
N ASN A 59 20.41 -30.45 -23.29
CA ASN A 59 20.35 -30.59 -21.84
C ASN A 59 20.27 -29.22 -21.13
N VAL A 60 19.93 -28.15 -21.86
CA VAL A 60 19.76 -26.79 -21.34
C VAL A 60 18.38 -26.23 -21.74
N ARG A 61 17.62 -25.74 -20.75
CA ARG A 61 16.28 -25.17 -20.94
C ARG A 61 16.13 -23.83 -20.19
N PRO A 62 15.20 -22.94 -20.59
CA PRO A 62 14.96 -21.72 -19.85
C PRO A 62 14.37 -22.05 -18.47
N ILE A 63 14.78 -21.31 -17.44
CA ILE A 63 14.05 -21.36 -16.16
C ILE A 63 12.71 -20.68 -16.42
N GLU A 64 11.63 -21.44 -16.38
CA GLU A 64 10.30 -20.88 -16.13
C GLU A 64 10.33 -20.36 -14.69
N GLN A 65 10.87 -19.15 -14.50
CA GLN A 65 10.65 -18.43 -13.27
C GLN A 65 9.14 -18.28 -13.20
N ASN A 66 8.51 -19.05 -12.31
CA ASN A 66 7.08 -19.06 -12.11
C ASN A 66 6.70 -17.69 -11.51
N ALA A 67 6.72 -16.64 -12.33
CA ALA A 67 6.39 -15.27 -11.96
C ALA A 67 4.98 -15.20 -11.35
N ILE A 68 4.14 -16.18 -11.71
CA ILE A 68 2.83 -16.43 -11.11
C ILE A 68 2.95 -16.79 -9.61
N VAL A 69 3.86 -17.70 -9.25
CA VAL A 69 4.08 -18.15 -7.86
C VAL A 69 4.72 -17.04 -7.04
N GLU A 70 5.67 -16.29 -7.59
CA GLU A 70 6.27 -15.15 -6.90
C GLU A 70 5.25 -14.02 -6.70
N ALA A 71 4.45 -13.70 -7.72
CA ALA A 71 3.36 -12.73 -7.60
C ALA A 71 2.33 -13.17 -6.55
N GLU A 72 1.99 -14.46 -6.50
CA GLU A 72 1.10 -15.01 -5.48
C GLU A 72 1.70 -14.86 -4.07
N ARG A 73 2.99 -15.18 -3.90
CA ARG A 73 3.69 -15.03 -2.61
C ARG A 73 3.70 -13.58 -2.14
N LEU A 74 3.94 -12.62 -3.05
CA LEU A 74 3.88 -11.19 -2.75
C LEU A 74 2.45 -10.74 -2.40
N ALA A 75 1.45 -11.22 -3.13
CA ALA A 75 0.04 -10.93 -2.84
C ALA A 75 -0.38 -11.49 -1.47
N GLN A 76 0.06 -12.69 -1.12
CA GLN A 76 -0.18 -13.27 0.20
C GLN A 76 0.55 -12.51 1.31
N ALA A 77 1.80 -12.10 1.08
CA ALA A 77 2.56 -11.30 2.03
C ALA A 77 1.91 -9.94 2.31
N THR A 78 1.44 -9.25 1.26
CA THR A 78 0.73 -7.97 1.40
C THR A 78 -0.60 -8.12 2.12
N LYS A 79 -1.38 -9.17 1.82
CA LYS A 79 -2.62 -9.51 2.53
C LYS A 79 -2.36 -9.76 4.02
N ASN A 80 -1.32 -10.51 4.35
CA ASN A 80 -0.94 -10.80 5.73
C ASN A 80 -0.45 -9.54 6.47
N ALA A 81 0.32 -8.68 5.80
CA ALA A 81 0.76 -7.40 6.35
C ALA A 81 -0.43 -6.47 6.63
N LEU A 82 -1.41 -6.41 5.72
CA LEU A 82 -2.63 -5.63 5.93
C LEU A 82 -3.44 -6.17 7.11
N LYS A 83 -3.58 -7.50 7.23
CA LYS A 83 -4.25 -8.14 8.36
C LYS A 83 -3.58 -7.78 9.70
N ARG A 84 -2.25 -7.86 9.78
CA ARG A 84 -1.49 -7.45 10.98
C ARG A 84 -1.69 -5.97 11.31
N LYS A 85 -1.72 -5.08 10.33
CA LYS A 85 -2.01 -3.65 10.54
C LYS A 85 -3.42 -3.42 11.08
N ILE A 86 -4.41 -4.16 10.59
CA ILE A 86 -5.78 -4.09 11.08
C ILE A 86 -5.85 -4.58 12.54
N GLU A 87 -5.18 -5.69 12.87
CA GLU A 87 -5.12 -6.22 14.24
C GLU A 87 -4.41 -5.24 15.21
N GLN A 88 -3.32 -4.60 14.78
CA GLN A 88 -2.63 -3.56 15.55
C GLN A 88 -3.49 -2.31 15.74
N ALA A 89 -4.20 -1.87 14.69
CA ALA A 89 -5.13 -0.75 14.81
C ALA A 89 -6.25 -1.10 15.80
N ALA A 90 -6.86 -2.28 15.69
CA ALA A 90 -7.90 -2.76 16.59
C ALA A 90 -7.44 -2.87 18.05
N SER A 91 -6.20 -3.31 18.31
CA SER A 91 -5.65 -3.38 19.67
C SER A 91 -5.31 -2.01 20.24
N SER A 92 -4.74 -1.10 19.44
CA SER A 92 -4.48 0.29 19.84
C SER A 92 -5.79 1.03 20.15
N ASP A 93 -6.80 0.78 19.33
CA ASP A 93 -8.16 1.22 19.56
C ASP A 93 -8.64 0.71 20.91
N TYR A 94 -8.54 -0.59 21.22
CA TYR A 94 -8.94 -1.12 22.51
C TYR A 94 -8.23 -0.42 23.69
N GLN A 95 -6.91 -0.21 23.61
CA GLN A 95 -6.14 0.48 24.66
C GLN A 95 -6.67 1.89 24.94
N THR A 96 -7.02 2.67 23.91
CA THR A 96 -7.60 4.02 24.08
C THR A 96 -8.96 4.03 24.78
N LYS A 97 -9.75 2.95 24.70
CA LYS A 97 -11.06 2.84 25.38
C LYS A 97 -10.93 2.42 26.85
N THR A 98 -9.84 1.77 27.24
CA THR A 98 -9.63 1.34 28.62
C THR A 98 -9.30 2.52 29.53
N LEU A 99 -9.84 2.53 30.77
CA LEU A 99 -9.50 3.57 31.74
C LEU A 99 -8.04 3.42 32.18
N PRO A 100 -7.25 4.52 32.19
CA PRO A 100 -5.86 4.49 32.65
C PRO A 100 -5.73 3.89 34.05
N ALA A 101 -4.71 3.06 34.28
CA ALA A 101 -4.49 2.38 35.56
C ALA A 101 -4.47 3.34 36.77
N LYS A 102 -3.93 4.56 36.59
CA LYS A 102 -3.87 5.61 37.62
C LYS A 102 -5.24 6.20 38.01
N LEU A 103 -6.27 5.99 37.19
CA LEU A 103 -7.64 6.48 37.44
C LEU A 103 -8.58 5.38 37.94
N LYS A 104 -8.08 4.15 38.17
CA LYS A 104 -8.86 3.09 38.81
C LYS A 104 -9.14 3.48 40.27
N ILE A 105 -10.39 3.27 40.69
CA ILE A 105 -10.84 3.58 42.05
C ILE A 105 -10.73 2.30 42.87
N ASP A 106 -9.99 2.36 43.96
CA ASP A 106 -9.88 1.25 44.89
C ASP A 106 -10.92 1.42 46.02
N PRO A 107 -11.58 0.33 46.46
CA PRO A 107 -12.58 0.42 47.53
C PRO A 107 -12.06 1.02 48.85
N ASN A 108 -10.75 0.91 49.11
CA ASN A 108 -10.09 1.38 50.34
C ASN A 108 -9.64 2.85 50.28
N ASP A 109 -9.81 3.55 49.15
CA ASP A 109 -9.45 4.98 49.03
C ASP A 109 -10.36 5.88 49.90
N PRO A 110 -9.86 7.03 50.40
CA PRO A 110 -10.71 8.03 51.06
C PRO A 110 -11.73 8.63 50.08
N GLU A 111 -12.91 9.00 50.59
CA GLU A 111 -14.06 9.44 49.76
C GLU A 111 -13.72 10.63 48.84
N ASP A 112 -12.92 11.59 49.31
CA ASP A 112 -12.48 12.74 48.49
C ASP A 112 -11.65 12.32 47.27
N VAL A 113 -10.78 11.31 47.44
CA VAL A 113 -9.97 10.76 46.34
C VAL A 113 -10.85 9.99 45.36
N LYS A 114 -11.83 9.23 45.86
CA LYS A 114 -12.82 8.54 45.02
C LYS A 114 -13.62 9.54 44.18
N ILE A 115 -14.09 10.64 44.76
CA ILE A 115 -14.84 11.71 44.06
C ILE A 115 -13.96 12.37 42.98
N ALA A 116 -12.71 12.72 43.32
CA ALA A 116 -11.78 13.31 42.37
C ALA A 116 -11.46 12.37 41.19
N LYS A 117 -11.23 11.08 41.47
CA LYS A 117 -11.03 10.04 40.44
C LYS A 117 -12.29 9.86 39.57
N ARG A 118 -13.49 9.81 40.14
CA ARG A 118 -14.77 9.74 39.39
C ARG A 118 -14.93 10.90 38.42
N LYS A 119 -14.63 12.13 38.86
CA LYS A 119 -14.69 13.33 38.00
C LYS A 119 -13.70 13.25 36.82
N LYS A 120 -12.47 12.78 37.08
CA LYS A 120 -11.45 12.56 36.03
C LYS A 120 -11.84 11.45 35.06
N ILE A 121 -12.41 10.35 35.55
CA ILE A 121 -12.95 9.26 34.73
C ILE A 121 -14.07 9.78 33.81
N HIS A 122 -14.99 10.58 34.35
CA HIS A 122 -16.08 11.17 33.57
C HIS A 122 -15.54 12.07 32.44
N ALA A 123 -14.59 12.95 32.75
CA ALA A 123 -13.95 13.82 31.75
C ALA A 123 -13.23 13.01 30.66
N PHE A 124 -12.49 11.96 31.04
CA PHE A 124 -11.81 11.07 30.10
C PHE A 124 -12.80 10.35 29.18
N LYS A 125 -13.84 9.72 29.75
CA LYS A 125 -14.88 9.03 28.97
C LYS A 125 -15.66 9.98 28.06
N SER A 126 -15.94 11.20 28.52
CA SER A 126 -16.61 12.23 27.74
C SER A 126 -15.77 12.63 26.53
N LYS A 127 -14.46 12.89 26.72
CA LYS A 127 -13.54 13.19 25.62
C LYS A 127 -13.49 12.07 24.58
N ALA A 128 -13.37 10.82 25.02
CA ALA A 128 -13.37 9.66 24.12
C ALA A 128 -14.69 9.52 23.33
N ARG A 129 -15.85 9.85 23.93
CA ARG A 129 -17.13 9.86 23.21
C ARG A 129 -17.19 10.96 22.14
N PHE A 130 -16.68 12.15 22.42
CA PHE A 130 -16.63 13.24 21.43
C PHE A 130 -15.73 12.88 20.24
N GLU A 131 -14.56 12.30 20.50
CA GLU A 131 -13.65 11.85 19.45
C GLU A 131 -14.28 10.76 18.57
N GLN A 132 -15.03 9.82 19.15
CA GLN A 132 -15.78 8.83 18.36
C GLN A 132 -16.84 9.48 17.46
N LEU A 133 -17.57 10.47 17.95
CA LEU A 133 -18.56 11.20 17.14
C LEU A 133 -17.90 11.96 15.98
N GLU A 134 -16.75 12.59 16.24
CA GLU A 134 -15.96 13.28 15.22
C GLU A 134 -15.44 12.31 14.14
N VAL A 135 -14.92 11.14 14.55
CA VAL A 135 -14.51 10.08 13.60
C VAL A 135 -15.68 9.59 12.75
N VAL A 136 -16.85 9.37 13.35
CA VAL A 136 -18.07 8.97 12.63
C VAL A 136 -18.50 10.05 11.63
N GLN A 137 -18.46 11.33 12.03
CA GLN A 137 -18.77 12.46 11.16
C GLN A 137 -17.79 12.54 9.98
N ASN A 138 -16.48 12.46 10.26
CA ASN A 138 -15.43 12.47 9.23
C ASN A 138 -15.56 11.30 8.26
N LYS A 139 -15.86 10.09 8.77
CA LYS A 139 -16.11 8.91 7.93
C LYS A 139 -17.30 9.14 7.01
N LYS A 140 -18.43 9.61 7.56
CA LYS A 140 -19.63 9.92 6.78
C LYS A 140 -19.38 10.99 5.72
N GLN A 141 -18.56 12.00 6.02
CA GLN A 141 -18.17 13.03 5.06
C GLN A 141 -17.27 12.47 3.95
N ASN A 142 -16.29 11.63 4.29
CA ASN A 142 -15.44 10.96 3.31
C ASN A 142 -16.25 10.02 2.40
N ASP A 143 -17.13 9.20 2.97
CA ASP A 143 -18.03 8.31 2.23
C ASP A 143 -18.92 9.10 1.26
N TRP A 144 -19.42 10.28 1.68
CA TRP A 144 -20.21 11.17 0.83
C TRP A 144 -19.38 11.78 -0.31
N GLN A 145 -18.14 12.21 -0.05
CA GLN A 145 -17.23 12.67 -1.09
C GLN A 145 -16.90 11.56 -2.09
N GLN A 146 -16.65 10.34 -1.62
CA GLN A 146 -16.43 9.19 -2.48
C GLN A 146 -17.65 8.91 -3.36
N PHE A 147 -18.85 8.93 -2.80
CA PHE A 147 -20.10 8.79 -3.56
C PHE A 147 -20.22 9.82 -4.69
N GLN A 148 -19.89 11.09 -4.43
CA GLN A 148 -19.87 12.15 -5.46
C GLN A 148 -18.88 11.84 -6.59
N THR A 149 -17.65 11.43 -6.25
CA THR A 149 -16.61 11.14 -7.25
C THR A 149 -16.87 9.85 -8.05
N THR A 150 -17.42 8.82 -7.42
CA THR A 150 -17.77 7.55 -8.07
C THR A 150 -18.95 7.75 -9.04
N LYS A 151 -19.96 8.53 -8.66
CA LYS A 151 -21.06 8.92 -9.56
C LYS A 151 -20.60 9.75 -10.76
N ALA A 152 -19.57 10.59 -10.59
CA ALA A 152 -19.02 11.40 -11.68
C ALA A 152 -18.17 10.59 -12.69
N LYS A 153 -17.60 9.45 -12.28
CA LYS A 153 -16.77 8.58 -13.13
C LYS A 153 -17.58 7.59 -13.96
N THR A 154 -18.74 7.13 -13.46
CA THR A 154 -19.68 6.32 -14.26
C THR A 154 -20.54 7.23 -15.14
N LYS A 155 -19.93 7.97 -16.08
CA LYS A 155 -20.70 8.51 -17.21
C LYS A 155 -21.05 7.34 -18.12
N LYS A 156 -22.18 6.70 -17.84
CA LYS A 156 -22.83 5.80 -18.79
C LYS A 156 -23.13 6.64 -20.04
N VAL A 157 -22.42 6.37 -21.13
CA VAL A 157 -22.66 7.00 -22.43
C VAL A 157 -24.12 6.74 -22.77
N GLY A 158 -24.96 7.78 -22.86
CA GLY A 158 -26.36 7.67 -23.27
C GLY A 158 -27.45 8.12 -22.29
N PHE A 159 -27.15 8.59 -21.07
CA PHE A 159 -28.17 9.19 -20.19
C PHE A 159 -27.99 10.71 -20.04
N PHE A 160 -28.83 11.46 -20.77
CA PHE A 160 -29.13 12.89 -20.62
C PHE A 160 -27.99 13.80 -20.16
N THR A 161 -27.06 14.05 -21.08
CA THR A 161 -26.25 15.27 -21.07
C THR A 161 -27.13 16.47 -21.40
N GLY A 162 -27.74 17.08 -20.38
CA GLY A 162 -28.62 18.23 -20.59
C GLY A 162 -28.93 18.99 -19.30
N ARG A 163 -28.05 19.95 -18.96
CA ARG A 163 -28.19 21.01 -17.94
C ARG A 163 -27.99 20.57 -16.48
N LYS A 164 -27.06 21.28 -15.81
CA LYS A 164 -26.87 21.23 -14.36
C LYS A 164 -28.11 21.88 -13.72
N LYS A 165 -29.05 21.08 -13.18
CA LYS A 165 -30.04 21.62 -12.25
C LYS A 165 -29.28 22.04 -11.00
N GLU A 166 -29.28 23.32 -10.69
CA GLU A 166 -28.80 23.78 -9.39
C GLU A 166 -29.55 23.04 -8.27
N SER A 167 -28.86 22.76 -7.17
CA SER A 167 -29.43 21.98 -6.08
C SER A 167 -30.70 22.67 -5.56
N ILE A 168 -31.80 21.93 -5.47
CA ILE A 168 -33.05 22.32 -4.80
C ILE A 168 -32.86 22.66 -3.30
N PHE A 169 -31.67 22.40 -2.75
CA PHE A 169 -31.24 22.78 -1.41
C PHE A 169 -30.12 23.83 -1.40
N LYS A 170 -29.78 24.42 -2.55
CA LYS A 170 -28.85 25.54 -2.62
C LYS A 170 -29.55 26.74 -1.98
N SER A 171 -28.96 27.29 -0.92
CA SER A 171 -29.45 28.51 -0.30
C SER A 171 -29.55 29.61 -1.37
N PRO A 172 -30.69 30.28 -1.50
CA PRO A 172 -30.83 31.40 -2.42
C PRO A 172 -29.77 32.49 -2.13
N GLU A 173 -29.27 33.14 -3.18
CA GLU A 173 -28.45 34.37 -3.09
C GLU A 173 -29.24 35.57 -2.56
N ASP A 174 -30.55 35.42 -2.34
CA ASP A 174 -31.42 36.43 -1.74
C ASP A 174 -31.17 36.52 -0.21
N PRO A 175 -30.77 37.68 0.34
CA PRO A 175 -30.56 37.89 1.78
C PRO A 175 -31.77 37.57 2.67
N PHE A 176 -32.96 37.42 2.10
CA PHE A 176 -34.20 37.07 2.81
C PHE A 176 -34.65 35.61 2.56
N GLY A 177 -33.85 34.81 1.84
CA GLY A 177 -34.13 33.42 1.49
C GLY A 177 -34.18 32.49 2.70
N LYS A 178 -35.39 32.28 3.24
CA LYS A 178 -35.61 31.46 4.44
C LYS A 178 -35.71 29.97 4.09
N VAL A 179 -34.59 29.24 4.16
CA VAL A 179 -34.58 27.76 4.16
C VAL A 179 -33.59 27.22 5.20
N GLY A 180 -34.12 26.54 6.22
CA GLY A 180 -33.33 25.87 7.26
C GLY A 180 -34.19 25.50 8.47
N VAL A 181 -34.03 24.28 8.97
CA VAL A 181 -34.53 23.86 10.29
C VAL A 181 -33.80 24.70 11.34
N THR A 182 -34.49 25.68 11.89
CA THR A 182 -33.98 26.54 12.97
C THR A 182 -33.71 25.68 14.21
N GLY A 183 -32.44 25.45 14.56
CA GLY A 183 -32.12 24.80 15.83
C GLY A 183 -30.71 24.24 16.00
N SER A 184 -29.94 23.96 14.93
CA SER A 184 -28.57 23.45 15.08
C SER A 184 -27.54 24.54 14.78
N GLY A 185 -27.34 25.42 15.76
CA GLY A 185 -26.43 26.58 15.72
C GLY A 185 -24.93 26.23 15.72
N LYS A 186 -24.50 25.33 14.85
CA LYS A 186 -23.07 25.20 14.51
C LYS A 186 -22.95 25.05 13.00
N GLY A 187 -22.65 26.16 12.33
CA GLY A 187 -22.31 26.15 10.91
C GLY A 187 -21.19 25.16 10.65
N LEU A 188 -21.24 24.50 9.49
CA LEU A 188 -20.19 23.61 9.02
C LEU A 188 -18.87 24.41 9.00
N THR A 189 -17.87 23.98 9.77
CA THR A 189 -16.56 24.63 9.77
C THR A 189 -15.95 24.48 8.39
N ASP A 190 -15.58 25.59 7.75
CA ASP A 190 -14.89 25.57 6.47
C ASP A 190 -13.56 24.83 6.61
N PHE A 191 -13.50 23.67 5.97
CA PHE A 191 -12.31 22.84 5.99
C PHE A 191 -11.38 23.31 4.86
N GLN A 192 -10.30 24.00 5.24
CA GLN A 192 -9.15 24.18 4.38
C GLN A 192 -8.54 22.80 4.12
N LYS A 193 -8.72 22.32 2.88
CA LYS A 193 -8.04 21.13 2.35
C LYS A 193 -6.55 21.28 2.65
N ARG A 194 -6.01 20.47 3.58
CA ARG A 194 -4.56 20.39 3.75
C ARG A 194 -3.97 19.83 2.48
N GLU A 195 -3.44 20.71 1.65
CA GLU A 195 -2.60 20.33 0.54
C GLU A 195 -1.31 19.75 1.10
N LYS A 196 -0.88 18.63 0.52
CA LYS A 196 0.33 17.94 0.96
C LYS A 196 1.49 18.83 0.56
N HIS A 197 2.19 19.43 1.53
CA HIS A 197 3.42 20.16 1.26
C HIS A 197 4.47 19.17 0.72
N LEU A 198 4.56 19.10 -0.60
CA LEU A 198 5.64 18.44 -1.30
C LEU A 198 6.85 19.35 -1.16
N HIS A 199 7.74 19.03 -0.23
CA HIS A 199 9.02 19.71 -0.11
C HIS A 199 9.88 19.29 -1.31
N LEU A 200 9.67 19.92 -2.47
CA LEU A 200 10.69 19.93 -3.51
C LEU A 200 11.84 20.77 -2.95
N LYS A 201 12.88 20.10 -2.50
CA LYS A 201 14.22 20.67 -2.34
C LYS A 201 14.66 21.12 -3.75
N SER A 202 14.25 22.31 -4.17
CA SER A 202 14.88 23.01 -5.28
C SER A 202 16.26 23.44 -4.76
N GLY A 203 17.29 22.68 -5.13
CA GLY A 203 18.67 23.08 -4.93
C GLY A 203 18.96 24.28 -5.81
N ASN A 204 19.02 25.46 -5.20
CA ASN A 204 19.47 26.68 -5.85
C ASN A 204 20.98 26.82 -5.66
N GLY A 205 21.70 26.89 -6.78
CA GLY A 205 22.93 27.64 -7.03
C GLY A 205 24.10 27.47 -6.06
N GLU A 206 25.11 26.70 -6.49
CA GLU A 206 26.51 27.01 -6.18
C GLU A 206 27.14 27.51 -7.49
N GLY A 207 27.41 28.81 -7.55
CA GLY A 207 28.21 29.43 -8.58
C GLY A 207 29.61 29.67 -8.04
N THR A 208 30.59 28.99 -8.66
CA THR A 208 32.06 29.13 -8.65
C THR A 208 32.51 28.14 -9.73
N ASP A 209 33.34 28.41 -10.75
CA ASP A 209 34.51 29.27 -10.91
C ASP A 209 34.88 29.32 -12.42
N GLU A 210 35.17 30.51 -12.96
CA GLU A 210 36.09 30.92 -14.07
C GLU A 210 35.62 32.22 -14.75
#